data_AF-A0A7V9GN84-F1
#
_entry.id   AF-A0A7V9GN84-F1
#
_cell.length_a   1.000
_cell.length_b   1.000
_cell.length_c   1.000
_cell.angle_alpha   90.00
_cell.angle_beta   90.00
_cell.angle_gamma   90.00
#
_symmetry.space_group_name_H-M   'P 1'
#
loop_
_entity.id
_entity.type
_entity.pdbx_description
1 polymer ?
#
loop_
_entity_poly.entity_id
_entity_poly.type
_entity_poly.pdbx_seq_one_letter_code
_entity_poly.pdbx_strand_id
1 'polypeptide(L)' 'MKGITKNVTFPAKVTVTDNTINAIAKFNVDRTQWNVVYPGQTNDLIRNEIHFGIKVKATK' A
#
# COMPACT_ATOMS: atom_id res chain seq x y z
N MET A 1 7.92 4.15 5.90
CA MET A 1 8.92 4.12 4.81
C MET A 1 10.05 5.10 5.14
N LYS A 2 11.31 4.84 4.79
CA LYS A 2 12.48 5.70 5.18
C LYS A 2 12.53 6.08 6.67
N GLY A 3 12.16 5.17 7.57
CA GLY A 3 12.09 5.47 9.02
C GLY A 3 11.02 6.47 9.45
N ILE A 4 10.27 7.06 8.51
CA ILE A 4 9.15 7.97 8.80
C ILE A 4 7.87 7.13 8.94
N THR A 5 7.12 7.41 10.01
CA THR A 5 5.83 6.78 10.31
C THR A 5 4.70 7.75 9.98
N LYS A 6 3.69 7.27 9.24
CA LYS A 6 2.47 8.00 8.90
C LYS A 6 1.29 7.04 8.97
N ASN A 7 0.13 7.56 9.34
CA ASN A 7 -1.11 6.80 9.36
C ASN A 7 -1.69 6.72 7.96
N VAL A 8 -2.16 5.54 7.55
CA VAL A 8 -2.83 5.32 6.26
C VAL A 8 -4.08 4.49 6.52
N THR A 9 -5.23 4.99 6.05
CA THR A 9 -6.51 4.27 6.10
C THR A 9 -6.86 3.82 4.69
N PHE A 10 -7.21 2.54 4.54
CA PHE A 10 -7.57 1.96 3.25
C PHE A 10 -8.71 0.95 3.41
N PRO A 11 -9.60 0.85 2.40
CA PRO A 11 -10.61 -0.20 2.40
C PRO A 11 -9.96 -1.57 2.14
N ALA A 12 -10.49 -2.60 2.80
CA ALA A 12 -10.09 -3.99 2.59
C ALA A 12 -11.32 -4.86 2.37
N LYS A 13 -11.23 -5.80 1.43
CA LYS A 13 -12.22 -6.87 1.27
C LYS A 13 -11.79 -8.03 2.17
N VAL A 14 -12.64 -8.39 3.12
CA VAL A 14 -12.43 -9.52 4.03
C VAL A 14 -13.41 -10.63 3.69
N THR A 15 -12.92 -11.86 3.62
CA THR A 15 -13.71 -13.06 3.41
C THR A 15 -13.35 -14.08 4.46
N VAL A 16 -14.36 -14.60 5.15
CA VAL A 16 -14.22 -15.62 6.20
C VAL A 16 -14.90 -16.88 5.72
N THR A 17 -14.19 -18.01 5.77
CA THR A 17 -14.69 -19.34 5.37
C THR A 17 -14.17 -20.37 6.37
N ASP A 18 -15.07 -21.09 7.02
CA ASP A 18 -14.75 -22.09 8.07
C ASP A 18 -13.76 -21.53 9.10
N ASN A 19 -12.52 -22.04 9.10
CA ASN A 19 -11.41 -21.66 9.97
C ASN A 19 -10.38 -20.75 9.29
N THR A 20 -10.69 -20.18 8.13
CA THR A 20 -9.78 -19.33 7.34
C THR A 20 -10.32 -17.92 7.18
N ILE A 21 -9.45 -16.94 7.36
CA ILE A 21 -9.69 -15.53 7.04
C ILE A 21 -8.78 -15.13 5.88
N ASN A 22 -9.35 -14.51 4.85
CA ASN A 22 -8.63 -13.88 3.77
C ASN A 22 -8.95 -12.38 3.75
N ALA A 23 -7.92 -11.52 3.76
CA ALA A 23 -8.09 -10.08 3.60
C ALA A 23 -7.27 -9.59 2.40
N ILE A 24 -7.91 -8.82 1.51
CA ILE A 24 -7.28 -8.24 0.32
C ILE A 24 -7.53 -6.74 0.31
N ALA A 25 -6.47 -5.96 0.18
CA ALA A 25 -6.55 -4.51 0.03
C ALA A 25 -5.64 -4.03 -1.11
N LYS A 26 -6.09 -3.00 -1.81
CA LYS A 26 -5.34 -2.29 -2.85
C LYS A 26 -5.57 -0.80 -2.66
N PHE A 27 -4.51 -0.05 -2.46
CA PHE A 27 -4.60 1.40 -2.22
C PHE A 27 -3.34 2.10 -2.72
N ASN A 28 -3.48 3.38 -3.01
CA ASN A 28 -2.35 4.24 -3.38
C ASN A 28 -1.98 5.14 -2.21
N VAL A 29 -0.70 5.50 -2.12
CA VAL A 29 -0.24 6.59 -1.24
C VAL A 29 0.74 7.48 -2.00
N ASP A 30 0.88 8.71 -1.54
CA ASP A 30 1.92 9.63 -2.03
C ASP A 30 3.25 9.35 -1.31
N ARG A 31 4.25 8.84 -2.05
CA ARG A 31 5.57 8.50 -1.51
C ARG A 31 6.35 9.71 -0.98
N THR A 32 6.01 10.93 -1.41
CA THR A 32 6.68 12.16 -0.96
C THR A 32 6.41 12.45 0.52
N GLN A 33 5.31 11.94 1.09
CA GLN A 33 5.01 12.03 2.52
C GLN A 33 6.05 11.34 3.42
N TRP A 34 6.89 10.48 2.83
CA TRP A 34 8.02 9.80 3.47
C TRP A 34 9.37 10.27 2.93
N ASN A 35 9.45 11.46 2.34
CA ASN A 35 10.66 12.02 1.75
C ASN A 35 11.31 11.10 0.70
N VAL A 36 10.50 10.35 -0.04
CA VAL A 36 10.93 9.59 -1.22
C VAL A 36 10.71 10.47 -2.44
N VAL A 37 11.64 11.40 -2.70
CA VAL A 37 11.58 12.30 -3.86
C VAL A 37 12.56 11.82 -4.91
N TYR A 38 12.05 11.45 -6.07
CA TYR A 38 12.85 11.00 -7.22
C TYR A 38 12.07 11.34 -8.49
N PRO A 39 12.30 12.52 -9.10
CA PRO A 39 11.46 12.99 -10.19
C PRO A 39 11.53 12.12 -11.44
N GLY A 40 12.58 11.30 -11.60
CA GLY A 40 12.85 10.60 -12.85
C GLY A 40 13.65 11.48 -13.81
N GLN A 41 13.56 11.20 -15.11
CA GLN A 41 14.16 12.06 -16.15
C GLN A 41 13.14 13.11 -16.61
N THR A 42 13.60 14.21 -17.21
CA THR A 42 12.74 15.30 -17.67
C THR A 42 11.59 14.84 -18.58
N ASN A 43 11.82 13.81 -19.39
CA ASN A 43 10.81 13.22 -20.29
C ASN A 43 10.29 11.84 -19.82
N ASP A 44 10.66 11.41 -18.61
CA ASP A 44 10.26 10.13 -18.01
C ASP A 44 10.08 10.33 -16.50
N LEU A 45 8.98 11.01 -16.16
CA LEU A 45 8.68 11.38 -14.78
C LEU A 45 8.08 10.20 -14.02
N ILE A 46 8.56 10.01 -12.79
CA ILE A 46 8.05 8.96 -11.90
C ILE A 46 6.99 9.54 -10.97
N ARG A 47 5.77 8.98 -11.07
CA ARG A 47 4.63 9.40 -10.26
C ARG A 47 4.95 9.40 -8.76
N ASN A 48 4.34 10.33 -8.04
CA ASN A 48 4.40 10.37 -6.58
C ASN A 48 3.54 9.27 -5.96
N GLU A 49 2.42 8.91 -6.61
CA GLU A 49 1.58 7.81 -6.19
C GLU A 49 2.28 6.47 -6.40
N ILE A 50 2.26 5.64 -5.36
CA ILE A 50 2.67 4.24 -5.41
C ILE A 50 1.52 3.34 -5.01
N HIS A 51 1.40 2.20 -5.69
CA HIS A 51 0.36 1.22 -5.44
C HIS A 51 0.81 0.18 -4.42
N PHE A 52 0.02 -0.02 -3.37
CA PHE A 52 0.19 -1.08 -2.40
C PHE A 52 -0.89 -2.13 -2.54
N GLY A 53 -0.47 -3.39 -2.69
CA GLY A 53 -1.33 -4.56 -2.63
C GLY A 53 -1.02 -5.38 -1.39
N ILE A 54 -2.03 -5.64 -0.58
CA ILE A 54 -1.92 -6.50 0.61
C ILE A 54 -2.83 -7.72 0.43
N LYS A 55 -2.28 -8.89 0.71
CA LYS A 55 -3.03 -10.15 0.80
C LYS A 55 -2.63 -10.88 2.08
N VAL A 56 -3.57 -11.03 2.99
CA VAL A 56 -3.39 -11.76 4.25
C VAL A 56 -4.25 -13.02 4.22
N LYS A 57 -3.67 -14.14 4.64
CA LYS A 57 -4.39 -15.38 4.93
C LYS A 57 -4.05 -15.80 6.35
N ALA A 58 -5.06 -16.05 7.16
CA ALA A 58 -4.92 -16.59 8.51
C ALA A 58 -5.79 -17.84 8.63
N THR A 59 -5.33 -18.80 9.42
CA THR A 59 -6.07 -20.01 9.78
C THR A 59 -6.09 -20.15 11.28
N LYS A 60 -7.17 -20.71 11.82
CA LYS A 60 -7.27 -21.09 13.23
C LYS A 60 -6.23 -22.15 13.59
#